data_AF-A0AAP8MBQ9-F1
#
_entry.id   AF-A0AAP8MBQ9-F1
#
_cell.length_a   1.000
_cell.length_b   1.000
_cell.length_c   1.000
_cell.angle_alpha   90.00
_cell.angle_beta   90.00
_cell.angle_gamma   90.00
#
_symmetry.space_group_name_H-M   'P 1'
#
loop_
_entity.id
_entity.type
_entity.pdbx_description
1 polymer ?
#
loop_
_entity_poly.entity_id
_entity_poly.type
_entity_poly.pdbx_seq_one_letter_code
_entity_poly.pdbx_strand_id
1 'polypeptide(L)' 'MTIRDIAEVRPRLEKAVSGLAGDAPEPTDLLNRYEMVSTAMLDSEHDWYPPGHLQELLMSYLYIRQIELGLLECPSPDEI' A
#
# COMPACT_ATOMS: atom_id res chain seq x y z
N MET A 1 0.85 -8.16 -24.32
CA MET A 1 0.23 -7.61 -23.10
C MET A 1 0.63 -8.54 -21.96
N THR A 2 1.74 -8.25 -21.30
CA THR A 2 2.21 -9.04 -20.16
C THR A 2 1.50 -8.51 -18.93
N ILE A 3 0.41 -9.18 -18.55
CA ILE A 3 -0.17 -9.02 -17.21
C ILE A 3 0.97 -9.34 -16.25
N ARG A 4 1.47 -8.31 -15.55
CA ARG A 4 2.44 -8.54 -14.48
C ARG A 4 1.72 -9.26 -13.37
N ASP A 5 2.40 -10.20 -12.73
CA ASP A 5 1.77 -10.94 -11.65
C ASP A 5 1.47 -9.97 -10.51
N ILE A 6 0.23 -9.98 -10.01
CA ILE A 6 -0.17 -9.07 -8.93
C ILE A 6 0.61 -9.35 -7.65
N ALA A 7 1.19 -10.56 -7.52
CA ALA A 7 2.12 -10.87 -6.44
C ALA A 7 3.42 -10.05 -6.50
N GLU A 8 3.81 -9.50 -7.66
CA GLU A 8 4.99 -8.62 -7.79
C GLU A 8 4.74 -7.19 -7.30
N VAL A 9 3.47 -6.78 -7.15
CA VAL A 9 3.11 -5.43 -6.67
C VAL A 9 3.61 -5.23 -5.23
N ARG A 10 3.42 -6.23 -4.37
CA ARG A 10 3.81 -6.17 -2.95
C ARG A 10 5.32 -5.96 -2.75
N PRO A 11 6.23 -6.82 -3.26
CA PRO A 11 7.66 -6.64 -3.08
C PRO A 11 8.17 -5.36 -3.75
N ARG A 12 7.52 -4.88 -4.82
CA ARG A 12 7.83 -3.59 -5.43
C ARG A 12 7.46 -2.41 -4.56
N LEU A 13 6.25 -2.42 -4.01
CA LEU A 13 5.79 -1.43 -3.05
C LEU A 13 6.76 -1.35 -1.87
N GLU A 14 7.10 -2.50 -1.28
CA GLU A 14 8.04 -2.57 -0.16
C GLU A 14 9.43 -2.05 -0.52
N LYS A 15 9.92 -2.37 -1.71
CA LYS A 15 11.22 -1.87 -2.19
C LYS A 15 11.20 -0.36 -2.41
N ALA A 16 10.15 0.16 -3.04
CA ALA A 16 9.99 1.59 -3.29
C ALA A 16 9.87 2.37 -1.98
N VAL A 17 9.08 1.87 -1.03
CA VAL A 17 8.97 2.45 0.31
C VAL A 17 10.30 2.34 1.06
N SER A 18 10.99 1.20 1.01
CA SER A 18 12.31 1.04 1.66
C SER A 18 13.35 2.01 1.13
N GLY A 19 13.31 2.34 -0.17
CA GLY A 19 14.17 3.36 -0.77
C GLY A 19 13.86 4.78 -0.28
N LEU A 20 12.62 5.03 0.14
CA LEU A 20 12.19 6.29 0.76
C LEU A 20 12.33 6.26 2.28
N ALA A 21 12.31 5.08 2.93
CA ALA A 21 12.24 4.83 4.37
C ALA A 21 13.52 5.18 5.16
N GLY A 22 14.44 5.97 4.59
CA GLY A 22 15.62 6.48 5.30
C GLY A 22 15.18 7.08 6.64
N ASP A 23 15.61 6.43 7.73
CA ASP A 23 15.28 6.68 9.13
C ASP A 23 13.92 7.36 9.32
N ALA A 24 12.81 6.65 9.07
CA ALA A 24 11.48 7.11 9.46
C ALA A 24 11.28 6.79 10.96
N PRO A 25 11.38 7.77 11.88
CA PRO A 25 11.30 7.48 13.30
C PRO A 25 9.86 7.20 13.75
N GLU A 26 8.86 7.62 12.98
CA GLU A 26 7.45 7.54 13.34
C GLU A 26 6.66 6.56 12.44
N PRO A 27 5.82 5.71 13.04
CA PRO A 27 4.98 4.77 12.30
C PRO A 27 4.05 5.49 11.30
N THR A 28 3.52 6.65 11.67
CA THR A 28 2.66 7.48 10.81
C THR A 28 3.38 7.96 9.55
N ASP A 29 4.67 8.31 9.68
CA ASP A 29 5.48 8.76 8.55
C ASP A 29 5.77 7.59 7.60
N LEU A 30 6.05 6.40 8.16
CA LEU A 30 6.19 5.18 7.38
C LEU A 30 4.91 4.85 6.60
N LEU A 31 3.73 4.95 7.23
CA LEU A 31 2.45 4.75 6.56
C LEU A 31 2.22 5.77 5.44
N ASN A 32 2.47 7.06 5.69
CA ASN A 32 2.36 8.10 4.67
C ASN A 32 3.23 7.78 3.44
N ARG A 33 4.46 7.26 3.65
CA ARG A 33 5.32 6.80 2.55
C ARG A 33 4.67 5.64 1.79
N TYR A 34 4.08 4.66 2.48
CA TYR A 34 3.34 3.58 1.82
C TYR A 34 2.14 4.09 1.01
N GLU A 35 1.36 5.04 1.53
CA GLU A 35 0.24 5.65 0.80
C GLU A 35 0.72 6.38 -0.44
N MET A 36 1.76 7.21 -0.30
CA MET A 36 2.32 8.00 -1.39
C MET A 36 2.84 7.12 -2.53
N VAL A 37 3.55 6.04 -2.21
CA VAL A 37 4.03 5.07 -3.20
C VAL A 37 2.87 4.29 -3.83
N SER A 38 1.86 3.90 -3.04
CA SER A 38 0.68 3.19 -3.54
C SER A 38 -0.07 4.02 -4.57
N THR A 39 -0.28 5.32 -4.32
CA THR A 39 -0.89 6.24 -5.28
C THR A 39 -0.05 6.40 -6.54
N ALA A 40 1.28 6.52 -6.40
CA ALA A 40 2.18 6.61 -7.56
C ALA A 40 2.18 5.33 -8.40
N MET A 41 2.12 4.15 -7.76
CA MET A 41 2.00 2.86 -8.43
C MET A 41 0.65 2.72 -9.13
N LEU A 42 -0.44 3.19 -8.51
CA LEU A 42 -1.74 3.25 -9.18
C LEU A 42 -1.66 4.10 -10.43
N ASP A 43 -1.16 5.32 -10.35
CA ASP A 43 -1.06 6.22 -11.51
C ASP A 43 -0.20 5.63 -12.64
N SER A 44 0.92 4.97 -12.31
CA SER A 44 1.85 4.41 -13.30
C SER A 44 1.47 3.02 -13.84
N GLU A 45 0.81 2.17 -13.04
CA GLU A 45 0.58 0.76 -13.36
C GLU A 45 -0.91 0.40 -13.53
N HIS A 46 -1.85 1.34 -13.32
CA HIS A 46 -3.29 1.08 -13.42
C HIS A 46 -3.72 0.46 -14.76
N ASP A 47 -3.10 0.85 -15.88
CA ASP A 47 -3.36 0.26 -17.22
C ASP A 47 -2.86 -1.18 -17.40
N TRP A 48 -2.00 -1.68 -16.49
CA TRP A 48 -1.43 -3.03 -16.56
C TRP A 48 -2.23 -4.08 -15.79
N TYR A 49 -3.15 -3.64 -14.93
CA TYR A 49 -3.98 -4.51 -14.10
C TYR A 49 -5.46 -4.33 -14.45
N PRO A 50 -6.32 -5.32 -14.12
CA PRO A 50 -7.75 -5.12 -14.21
C PRO A 50 -8.19 -3.91 -13.36
N PRO A 51 -9.21 -3.16 -13.81
CA PRO A 51 -9.71 -2.02 -13.07
C PRO A 51 -10.11 -2.44 -11.65
N GLY A 52 -9.70 -1.64 -10.66
CA GLY A 52 -9.96 -1.88 -9.24
C GLY A 52 -9.03 -2.89 -8.56
N HIS A 53 -8.45 -3.87 -9.25
CA HIS A 53 -7.65 -4.92 -8.60
C HIS A 53 -6.38 -4.38 -7.92
N LEU A 54 -5.64 -3.50 -8.62
CA LEU A 54 -4.44 -2.88 -8.05
C LEU A 54 -4.80 -2.02 -6.84
N GLN A 55 -5.92 -1.28 -6.92
CA GLN A 55 -6.38 -0.42 -5.85
C GLN A 55 -6.81 -1.23 -4.63
N GLU A 56 -7.60 -2.28 -4.81
CA GLU A 56 -8.05 -3.16 -3.71
C GLU A 56 -6.87 -3.83 -3.01
N LEU A 57 -5.87 -4.28 -3.77
CA LEU A 57 -4.67 -4.88 -3.21
C LEU A 57 -3.87 -3.88 -2.36
N LEU A 58 -3.63 -2.68 -2.89
CA LEU A 58 -2.88 -1.63 -2.20
C LEU A 58 -3.62 -1.14 -0.96
N MET A 59 -4.93 -0.93 -1.05
CA MET A 59 -5.76 -0.55 0.11
C MET A 59 -5.74 -1.63 1.19
N SER A 60 -5.88 -2.90 0.81
CA SER A 60 -5.81 -4.02 1.77
C SER A 60 -4.44 -4.08 2.45
N TYR A 61 -3.37 -3.88 1.69
CA TYR A 61 -2.01 -3.88 2.22
C TYR A 61 -1.78 -2.70 3.19
N LEU A 62 -2.21 -1.50 2.81
CA LEU A 62 -2.14 -0.31 3.67
C LEU A 62 -2.94 -0.50 4.97
N TYR A 63 -4.14 -1.10 4.88
CA TYR A 63 -4.97 -1.40 6.04
C TYR A 63 -4.27 -2.36 7.02
N ILE A 64 -3.69 -3.45 6.51
CA ILE A 64 -2.90 -4.37 7.32
C ILE A 64 -1.72 -3.64 7.97
N ARG A 65 -1.03 -2.78 7.20
CA ARG A 65 0.13 -2.05 7.70
C ARG A 65 -0.23 -1.05 8.80
N GLN A 66 -1.39 -0.42 8.71
CA GLN A 66 -1.92 0.44 9.77
C GLN A 66 -2.14 -0.31 11.08
N ILE A 67 -2.67 -1.53 11.02
CA ILE A 67 -2.85 -2.39 12.19
C ILE A 67 -1.48 -2.81 12.76
N GLU A 68 -0.54 -3.24 11.90
CA GLU A 68 0.81 -3.64 12.33
C GLU A 68 1.58 -2.50 13.00
N LEU A 69 1.38 -1.26 12.53
CA LEU A 69 2.01 -0.07 13.08
C LEU A 69 1.27 0.52 14.29
N GLY A 70 0.12 -0.07 14.67
CA GLY A 70 -0.72 0.42 15.77
C GLY A 70 -1.38 1.78 15.50
N LEU A 71 -1.54 2.15 14.22
CA LEU A 71 -2.11 3.43 13.78
C LEU A 71 -3.62 3.38 13.58
N LEU A 72 -4.16 2.18 13.36
CA LEU A 72 -5.59 1.97 13.20
C LEU A 72 -6.02 0.86 14.15
N GLU A 73 -6.93 1.19 15.06
CA GLU A 73 -7.72 0.18 15.76
C GLU A 73 -8.77 -0.30 14.77
N CYS A 74 -8.83 -1.63 14.53
CA CYS A 74 -9.85 -2.23 13.67
C CYS A 74 -11.21 -1.60 14.04
N PRO A 75 -11.95 -0.99 13.09
CA PRO A 75 -13.19 -0.31 13.44
C PRO A 75 -14.06 -1.33 14.17
N SER A 76 -14.42 -0.99 15.40
CA SER A 76 -15.37 -1.80 16.15
C SER A 76 -16.64 -1.88 15.30
N PRO A 77 -17.34 -3.03 15.27
CA PRO A 77 -18.47 -3.28 14.36
C PRO A 77 -19.71 -2.39 14.58
N ASP A 78 -19.58 -1.25 15.25
CA ASP A 78 -20.65 -0.33 15.66
C ASP A 78 -20.84 0.86 14.68
N GLU A 79 -20.01 1.00 13.63
CA GLU A 79 -20.14 2.08 12.61
C GLU A 79 -20.56 1.59 11.21
N ILE A 80 -21.41 0.55 11.11
CA ILE A 80 -22.08 0.16 9.85
C ILE A 80 -23.60 0.29 9.97
#